data_AF-A0ABD5DG03-F1
#
_entry.id   AF-A0ABD5DG03-F1
#
_cell.length_a   1.000
_cell.length_b   1.000
_cell.length_c   1.000
_cell.angle_alpha   90.00
_cell.angle_beta   90.00
_cell.angle_gamma   90.00
#
_symmetry.space_group_name_H-M   'P 1'
#
loop_
_entity.id
_entity.type
_entity.pdbx_description
1 polymer ?
#
loop_
_entity_poly.entity_id
_entity_poly.type
_entity_poly.pdbx_seq_one_letter_code
_entity_poly.pdbx_strand_id
1 'polypeptide(L)' 'MNLLTAITELISIFLFTTLFIFVARKVAKKIGLVDKPNYRKRHQGLIPLVGGISVYAGICFTFAIADYYIPHASLY' A
#
# COMPACT_ATOMS: atom_id res chain seq x y z
N MET A 1 20.15 -11.02 -7.42
CA MET A 1 19.50 -9.72 -7.66
C MET A 1 20.59 -8.67 -7.80
N ASN A 2 20.59 -7.94 -8.91
CA ASN A 2 21.60 -6.91 -9.15
C ASN A 2 21.19 -5.61 -8.45
N LEU A 3 22.13 -4.71 -8.17
CA LEU A 3 21.81 -3.43 -7.52
C LEU A 3 20.79 -2.62 -8.32
N LEU A 4 20.92 -2.62 -9.65
CA LEU A 4 20.00 -1.92 -10.54
C LEU A 4 18.56 -2.47 -10.42
N THR A 5 18.40 -3.80 -10.37
CA THR A 5 17.06 -4.43 -10.27
C THR A 5 16.41 -4.11 -8.93
N ALA A 6 17.17 -4.13 -7.83
CA ALA A 6 16.66 -3.75 -6.51
C ALA A 6 16.21 -2.28 -6.47
N ILE A 7 16.98 -1.37 -7.07
CA ILE A 7 16.60 0.04 -7.16
C ILE A 7 15.33 0.22 -8.00
N THR A 8 15.22 -0.46 -9.15
CA THR A 8 14.01 -0.36 -9.99
C THR A 8 12.76 -0.87 -9.28
N GLU A 9 12.87 -1.95 -8.50
CA GLU A 9 11.76 -2.47 -7.71
C GLU A 9 11.34 -1.51 -6.61
N LEU A 10 12.29 -0.97 -5.83
CA LEU A 10 12.00 0.00 -4.78
C LEU A 10 11.34 1.27 -5.33
N ILE A 11 11.83 1.79 -6.47
CA ILE A 11 11.22 2.95 -7.14
C ILE A 11 9.82 2.60 -7.63
N SER A 12 9.61 1.42 -8.20
CA SER A 12 8.30 0.97 -8.68
C SER A 12 7.29 0.86 -7.54
N ILE A 13 7.68 0.24 -6.41
CA ILE A 13 6.86 0.17 -5.19
C ILE A 13 6.54 1.59 -4.71
N PHE A 14 7.54 2.47 -4.59
CA PHE A 14 7.34 3.83 -4.11
C PHE A 14 6.35 4.63 -4.98
N LEU A 15 6.50 4.58 -6.31
CA LEU A 15 5.62 5.29 -7.23
C LEU A 15 4.20 4.71 -7.19
N PHE A 16 4.07 3.39 -7.23
CA PHE A 16 2.76 2.73 -7.19
C PHE A 16 2.04 3.02 -5.88
N THR A 17 2.70 2.82 -4.73
CA THR A 17 2.13 3.07 -3.41
C THR A 17 1.71 4.54 -3.26
N THR A 18 2.53 5.48 -3.72
CA THR A 18 2.20 6.91 -3.69
C THR A 18 0.94 7.20 -4.50
N LEU A 19 0.84 6.69 -5.73
CA LEU A 19 -0.35 6.87 -6.57
C LEU A 19 -1.59 6.22 -5.95
N PHE A 20 -1.44 4.99 -5.46
CA PHE A 20 -2.52 4.22 -4.87
C PHE A 20 -3.09 4.88 -3.61
N ILE A 21 -2.24 5.51 -2.78
CA ILE A 21 -2.68 6.26 -1.58
C ILE A 21 -3.69 7.35 -1.94
N PHE A 22 -3.54 8.05 -3.07
CA PHE A 22 -4.49 9.09 -3.46
C PHE A 22 -5.88 8.52 -3.77
N VAL A 23 -5.94 7.35 -4.40
CA VAL A 23 -7.19 6.65 -4.70
C VAL A 23 -7.78 6.05 -3.43
N ALA A 24 -6.96 5.30 -2.67
CA ALA A 24 -7.36 4.64 -1.43
C ALA A 24 -7.88 5.66 -0.39
N ARG A 25 -7.31 6.86 -0.32
CA ARG A 25 -7.80 7.96 0.52
C ARG A 25 -9.25 8.34 0.22
N LYS A 26 -9.61 8.44 -1.07
CA LYS A 26 -10.99 8.77 -1.48
C LYS A 26 -11.95 7.62 -1.15
N VAL A 27 -11.53 6.38 -1.43
CA VAL A 27 -12.32 5.17 -1.15
C VAL A 27 -12.54 5.02 0.36
N ALA A 28 -11.50 5.17 1.18
CA ALA A 28 -11.58 5.05 2.63
C ALA A 28 -12.59 6.01 3.27
N LYS A 29 -12.66 7.25 2.77
CA LYS A 29 -13.67 8.21 3.22
C LYS A 29 -15.09 7.78 2.85
N LYS A 30 -15.29 7.14 1.69
CA LYS A 30 -16.59 6.62 1.25
C LYS A 30 -17.05 5.41 2.07
N ILE A 31 -16.16 4.47 2.34
CA ILE A 31 -16.48 3.24 3.09
C ILE A 31 -16.39 3.42 4.62
N GLY A 32 -15.95 4.59 5.10
CA GLY A 32 -15.81 4.87 6.52
C GLY A 32 -14.57 4.26 7.17
N LEU A 33 -13.56 3.84 6.39
CA LEU A 33 -12.25 3.38 6.87
C LEU A 33 -11.37 4.57 7.30
N VAL A 34 -11.90 5.35 8.24
CA VAL A 34 -11.33 6.60 8.75
C VAL A 34 -11.30 6.57 10.26
N ASP A 35 -10.26 7.15 10.83
CA ASP A 35 -10.09 7.36 12.26
C ASP A 35 -10.96 8.55 12.61
N LYS A 36 -11.88 8.31 13.55
CA LYS A 36 -12.77 9.34 14.07
C LYS A 36 -12.17 9.90 15.35
N PRO A 37 -12.26 11.22 15.55
CA PRO A 37 -11.83 11.80 16.81
C PRO A 37 -12.66 11.20 17.97
N ASN A 38 -11.99 10.99 19.09
CA ASN A 38 -12.59 10.51 20.33
C ASN A 38 -11.95 11.27 21.50
N TYR A 39 -12.45 11.14 22.73
CA TYR A 39 -11.93 11.82 23.93
C TYR A 39 -10.40 11.68 24.09
N ARG A 40 -9.84 10.56 23.62
CA ARG A 40 -8.39 10.29 23.56
C ARG A 40 -7.68 10.87 22.33
N LYS A 41 -8.31 10.87 21.15
CA LYS A 41 -7.70 11.26 19.87
C LYS A 41 -8.25 12.61 19.42
N ARG A 42 -7.51 13.69 19.72
CA ARG A 42 -7.91 15.08 19.44
C ARG A 42 -7.42 15.61 18.08
N HIS A 43 -7.45 14.79 17.04
CA HIS A 43 -7.15 15.28 15.68
C HIS A 43 -8.38 15.94 15.06
N GLN A 44 -8.15 16.92 14.18
CA GLN A 44 -9.21 17.58 13.44
C GLN A 44 -9.50 16.81 12.14
N GLY A 45 -10.78 16.55 11.87
CA GLY A 45 -11.22 15.85 10.67
C GLY A 45 -11.06 14.33 10.70
N LEU A 46 -11.41 13.68 9.58
CA LEU A 46 -11.37 12.22 9.40
C LEU A 46 -10.05 11.79 8.77
N ILE A 47 -9.28 10.94 9.46
CA ILE A 47 -7.96 10.46 8.99
C ILE A 47 -8.11 9.07 8.37
N PRO A 48 -7.91 8.88 7.06
CA PRO A 48 -8.06 7.57 6.43
C PRO A 48 -6.92 6.60 6.80
N LEU A 49 -7.27 5.38 7.24
CA LEU A 49 -6.32 4.35 7.68
C LEU A 49 -5.87 3.44 6.51
N VAL A 50 -5.32 4.03 5.44
CA VAL A 50 -4.97 3.29 4.22
C VAL A 50 -3.48 3.12 3.96
N GLY A 51 -2.61 3.65 4.83
CA GLY A 51 -1.16 3.62 4.62
C GLY A 51 -0.61 2.21 4.42
N GLY A 52 -0.80 1.33 5.41
CA GLY A 52 -0.32 -0.05 5.35
C GLY A 52 -0.92 -0.86 4.20
N ILE A 53 -2.22 -0.69 3.93
CA ILE A 53 -2.92 -1.35 2.82
C ILE A 53 -2.29 -0.94 1.48
N SER A 54 -1.93 0.33 1.34
CA SER A 54 -1.31 0.84 0.12
C SER A 54 0.09 0.27 -0.08
N VAL A 55 0.90 0.21 0.98
CA VAL A 55 2.25 -0.40 0.94
C VAL A 55 2.16 -1.88 0.57
N TYR A 56 1.26 -2.63 1.21
CA TYR A 56 1.04 -4.04 0.92
C TYR A 56 0.63 -4.25 -0.54
N ALA A 57 -0.30 -3.45 -1.07
CA ALA A 57 -0.70 -3.51 -2.47
C ALA A 57 0.47 -3.24 -3.43
N GLY A 58 1.37 -2.31 -3.10
CA GLY A 58 2.57 -2.04 -3.91
C GLY A 58 3.56 -3.20 -3.91
N ILE A 59 3.73 -3.89 -2.78
CA ILE A 59 4.55 -5.10 -2.72
C ILE A 59 3.94 -6.21 -3.58
N CYS A 60 2.64 -6.47 -3.43
CA CYS A 60 1.93 -7.45 -4.28
C CYS A 60 2.03 -7.13 -5.77
N PHE A 61 1.94 -5.84 -6.13
CA PHE A 61 2.10 -5.38 -7.51
C PHE A 61 3.50 -5.69 -8.05
N THR A 62 4.55 -5.46 -7.26
CA THR A 62 5.92 -5.82 -7.66
C THR A 62 6.11 -7.32 -7.80
N PHE A 63 5.59 -8.14 -6.88
CA PHE A 63 5.62 -9.61 -7.02
C PHE A 63 4.81 -10.12 -8.21
N ALA A 64 3.75 -9.42 -8.63
CA ALA A 64 2.95 -9.81 -9.79
C ALA A 64 3.64 -9.49 -11.12
N ILE A 65 4.52 -8.49 -11.15
CA ILE A 65 5.23 -8.06 -12.36
C ILE A 65 6.61 -8.68 -12.46
N ALA A 66 7.32 -8.77 -11.34
CA ALA A 66 8.59 -9.46 -11.30
C ALA A 66 8.32 -10.96 -11.28
N ASP A 67 8.93 -11.71 -12.21
CA ASP A 67 8.86 -13.17 -12.29
C ASP A 67 9.65 -13.84 -11.14
N TYR A 68 9.29 -13.50 -9.90
CA TYR A 68 9.83 -14.12 -8.71
C TYR A 68 9.27 -15.54 -8.60
N TYR A 69 10.16 -16.52 -8.69
CA TYR A 69 9.79 -17.90 -8.41
C TYR A 69 9.51 -18.08 -6.92
N ILE A 70 8.23 -18.16 -6.58
CA ILE A 70 7.76 -18.51 -5.24
C ILE A 70 7.39 -19.99 -5.26
N PRO A 71 8.23 -20.90 -4.73
CA PRO A 71 7.89 -22.31 -4.68
C PRO A 71 6.63 -22.51 -3.83
N HIS A 72 5.72 -23.37 -4.29
CA HIS A 72 4.48 -23.70 -3.57
C HIS A 72 3.55 -22.51 -3.30
N ALA A 73 3.58 -21.45 -4.12
CA ALA A 73 2.68 -20.30 -3.96
C ALA A 73 1.18 -20.68 -3.95
N SER A 74 0.80 -21.76 -4.64
CA SER A 74 -0.59 -22.23 -4.72
C SER A 74 -1.08 -23.01 -3.48
N LEU A 75 -0.19 -23.32 -2.54
CA LEU A 75 -0.53 -24.03 -1.30
C LEU A 75 -0.96 -23.10 -0.16
N TYR A 76 -0.75 -21.79 -0.31
CA TYR A 76 -1.06 -20.75 0.66
C TYR A 76 -2.09 -19.77 0.11
#